data_AF-A0A6N2CPJ2-F1
#
_entry.id   AF-A0A6N2CPJ2-F1
#
_cell.length_a   1.000
_cell.length_b   1.000
_cell.length_c   1.000
_cell.angle_alpha   90.00
_cell.angle_beta   90.00
_cell.angle_gamma   90.00
#
_symmetry.space_group_name_H-M   'P 1'
#
loop_
_entity.id
_entity.type
_entity.pdbx_description
1 polymer ?
#
loop_
_entity_poly.entity_id
_entity_poly.type
_entity_poly.pdbx_seq_one_letter_code
_entity_poly.pdbx_strand_id
1 'polypeptide(L)'
;MINGLAGEIRGVDRVVVFLRDSYLAKGVPVMMVWWGLWFHSDPRGGQSRERLLAVLAVAITAIFVGRLSALTLPFRDRPLHDAALEVIVPTGARAETLMGWSSFPSDHAVLFFALATGIFLVNRVFGVLLFIHAALIISIPRIYSGLHFPGDILFGALIGIGVTLVIFFGIARWLSRHSIVSLASRYGYISYPLLFFITFQTASMFDSSRDLVQFVYGIARAITT
;
A
#
# COMPACT_ATOMS: atom_id res chain seq x y z
N MET A 1 20.17 11.73 16.02
CA MET A 1 19.36 10.51 15.83
C MET A 1 18.14 10.85 14.99
N ILE A 2 17.80 10.03 13.98
CA ILE A 2 16.61 10.25 13.12
C ILE A 2 15.31 10.09 13.93
N ASN A 3 15.34 9.32 15.01
CA ASN A 3 14.20 9.02 15.86
C ASN A 3 14.42 9.41 17.33
N GLY A 4 15.01 10.58 17.61
CA GLY A 4 15.37 10.98 18.98
C GLY A 4 14.23 10.95 20.02
N LEU A 5 12.97 10.95 19.59
CA LEU A 5 11.80 10.82 20.46
C LEU A 5 11.38 9.36 20.74
N ALA A 6 11.98 8.38 20.05
CA ALA A 6 11.69 6.96 20.24
C ALA A 6 12.29 6.46 21.55
N GLY A 7 11.49 5.75 22.35
CA GLY A 7 11.90 5.27 23.67
C GLY A 7 11.81 6.31 24.80
N GLU A 8 11.71 7.61 24.50
CA GLU A 8 11.53 8.66 25.52
C GLU A 8 10.08 8.75 26.00
N ILE A 9 9.11 8.70 25.09
CA ILE A 9 7.68 8.82 25.41
C ILE A 9 6.94 7.55 25.02
N ARG A 10 6.78 6.62 25.97
CA ARG A 10 6.12 5.31 25.79
C ARG A 10 4.70 5.38 25.20
N GLY A 11 4.00 6.49 25.34
CA GLY A 11 2.69 6.72 24.72
C GLY A 11 2.79 6.93 23.21
N VAL A 12 3.77 7.74 22.78
CA VAL A 12 4.02 8.03 21.37
C VAL A 12 4.48 6.76 20.65
N ASP A 13 5.44 6.02 21.25
CA ASP A 13 5.91 4.72 20.73
C ASP A 13 4.73 3.77 20.44
N ARG A 14 3.83 3.60 21.40
CA ARG A 14 2.68 2.69 21.26
C ARG A 14 1.72 3.12 20.16
N VAL A 15 1.44 4.41 20.04
CA VAL A 15 0.60 4.94 18.96
C VAL A 15 1.27 4.70 17.61
N VAL A 16 2.57 5.01 17.49
CA VAL A 16 3.30 4.83 16.23
C VAL A 16 3.36 3.37 15.82
N VAL A 17 3.68 2.47 16.75
CA VAL A 17 3.69 1.02 16.51
C VAL A 17 2.30 0.51 16.12
N PHE A 18 1.24 0.99 16.79
CA PHE A 18 -0.13 0.65 16.41
C PHE A 18 -0.47 1.09 14.99
N LEU A 19 -0.19 2.34 14.62
CA LEU A 19 -0.44 2.87 13.27
C LEU A 19 0.39 2.15 12.20
N ARG A 20 1.60 1.71 12.55
CA ARG A 20 2.49 0.94 11.68
C ARG A 20 1.93 -0.45 11.38
N ASP A 21 1.46 -1.18 12.39
CA ASP A 21 1.08 -2.59 12.27
C ASP A 21 -0.40 -2.77 11.91
N SER A 22 -1.25 -1.83 12.27
CA SER A 22 -2.70 -1.94 12.09
C SER A 22 -3.15 -1.66 10.65
N TYR A 23 -3.62 -2.69 9.93
CA TYR A 23 -4.28 -2.48 8.63
C TYR A 23 -5.56 -1.64 8.75
N LEU A 24 -6.21 -1.63 9.93
CA LEU A 24 -7.38 -0.79 10.22
C LEU A 24 -7.03 0.70 10.19
N ALA A 25 -5.82 1.08 10.59
CA ALA A 25 -5.35 2.46 10.49
C ALA A 25 -4.84 2.80 9.08
N LYS A 26 -4.43 1.80 8.30
CA LYS A 26 -3.74 1.94 7.01
C LYS A 26 -4.68 1.76 5.81
N GLY A 27 -4.88 0.53 5.37
CA GLY A 27 -5.55 0.22 4.13
C GLY A 27 -7.07 0.31 4.19
N VAL A 28 -7.66 0.08 5.37
CA VAL A 28 -9.12 0.08 5.53
C VAL A 28 -9.74 1.46 5.23
N PRO A 29 -9.23 2.60 5.75
CA PRO A 29 -9.77 3.91 5.41
C PRO A 29 -9.72 4.20 3.90
N VAL A 30 -8.65 3.76 3.22
CA VAL A 30 -8.50 3.90 1.77
C VAL A 30 -9.59 3.11 1.04
N MET A 31 -9.82 1.86 1.44
CA MET A 31 -10.86 1.03 0.83
C MET A 31 -12.27 1.48 1.20
N MET A 32 -12.48 2.07 2.37
CA MET A 32 -13.76 2.70 2.74
C MET A 32 -14.09 3.87 1.80
N VAL A 33 -13.11 4.73 1.53
CA VAL A 33 -13.26 5.82 0.55
C VAL A 33 -13.54 5.24 -0.84
N TRP A 34 -12.78 4.22 -1.26
CA TRP A 34 -12.96 3.57 -2.56
C TRP A 34 -14.37 2.99 -2.71
N TRP A 35 -14.85 2.22 -1.73
CA TRP A 35 -16.21 1.64 -1.72
C TRP A 35 -17.30 2.72 -1.61
N GLY A 36 -17.08 3.78 -0.84
CA GLY A 36 -17.99 4.93 -0.77
C GLY A 36 -18.17 5.58 -2.14
N LEU A 37 -17.07 5.80 -2.87
CA LEU A 37 -17.10 6.31 -4.24
C LEU A 37 -17.73 5.29 -5.22
N TRP A 38 -17.50 4.00 -5.03
CA TRP A 38 -18.08 2.94 -5.87
C TRP A 38 -19.61 2.95 -5.86
N PHE A 39 -20.20 3.08 -4.67
CA PHE A 39 -21.64 3.13 -4.51
C PHE A 39 -22.25 4.50 -4.81
N HIS A 40 -21.48 5.58 -4.67
CA HIS A 40 -21.90 6.93 -5.06
C HIS A 40 -21.80 7.19 -6.57
N SER A 41 -21.06 6.37 -7.32
CA SER A 41 -20.87 6.54 -8.76
C SER A 41 -22.20 6.39 -9.51
N ASP A 42 -22.66 7.49 -10.12
CA ASP A 42 -23.88 7.54 -10.94
C ASP A 42 -23.60 7.06 -12.38
N PRO A 43 -24.37 6.09 -12.93
CA PRO A 43 -24.29 5.65 -14.32
C PRO A 43 -24.41 6.77 -15.37
N ARG A 44 -25.00 7.93 -15.03
CA ARG A 44 -25.16 9.10 -15.91
C ARG A 44 -24.24 10.27 -15.56
N GLY A 45 -23.49 10.17 -14.46
CA GLY A 45 -22.63 11.24 -13.92
C GLY A 45 -21.15 11.10 -14.29
N GLY A 46 -20.37 12.17 -14.06
CA GLY A 46 -18.95 12.26 -14.44
C GLY A 46 -17.96 11.32 -13.71
N GLN A 47 -18.41 10.53 -12.73
CA GLN A 47 -17.59 9.56 -11.98
C GLN A 47 -18.00 8.14 -12.38
N SER A 48 -17.23 7.50 -13.25
CA SER A 48 -17.51 6.15 -13.72
C SER A 48 -16.75 5.09 -12.91
N ARG A 49 -17.43 3.99 -12.56
CA ARG A 49 -16.89 2.85 -11.79
C ARG A 49 -15.64 2.23 -12.43
N GLU A 50 -15.50 2.36 -13.74
CA GLU A 50 -14.33 1.94 -14.50
C GLU A 50 -13.06 2.66 -14.05
N ARG A 51 -13.16 3.95 -13.70
CA ARG A 51 -12.02 4.69 -13.14
C ARG A 51 -11.62 4.15 -11.77
N LEU A 52 -12.58 3.75 -10.95
CA LEU A 52 -12.30 3.13 -9.64
C LEU A 52 -11.64 1.75 -9.79
N LEU A 53 -12.07 0.93 -10.75
CA LEU A 53 -11.36 -0.31 -11.10
C LEU A 53 -9.95 -0.01 -11.62
N ALA A 54 -9.77 1.05 -12.41
CA ALA A 54 -8.45 1.48 -12.85
C ALA A 54 -7.55 1.83 -11.67
N VAL A 55 -8.07 2.48 -10.60
CA VAL A 55 -7.30 2.75 -9.36
C VAL A 55 -6.72 1.46 -8.76
N LEU A 56 -7.50 0.38 -8.69
CA LEU A 56 -7.01 -0.90 -8.15
C LEU A 56 -5.95 -1.52 -9.08
N ALA A 57 -6.21 -1.51 -10.39
CA ALA A 57 -5.28 -2.07 -11.38
C ALA A 57 -3.92 -1.33 -11.39
N VAL A 58 -3.93 0.01 -11.33
CA VAL A 58 -2.69 0.80 -11.27
C VAL A 58 -1.96 0.61 -9.96
N ALA A 59 -2.67 0.47 -8.83
CA ALA A 59 -2.05 0.23 -7.53
C ALA A 59 -1.30 -1.11 -7.48
N ILE A 60 -1.93 -2.17 -8.02
CA ILE A 60 -1.29 -3.49 -8.16
C ILE A 60 -0.06 -3.40 -9.09
N THR A 61 -0.21 -2.70 -10.22
CA THR A 61 0.90 -2.50 -11.17
C THR A 61 2.05 -1.70 -10.54
N ALA A 62 1.75 -0.65 -9.78
CA ALA A 62 2.75 0.16 -9.11
C ALA A 62 3.54 -0.67 -8.09
N ILE A 63 2.86 -1.51 -7.29
CA ILE A 63 3.54 -2.46 -6.39
C ILE A 63 4.44 -3.41 -7.18
N PHE A 64 3.98 -3.96 -8.30
CA PHE A 64 4.82 -4.82 -9.13
C PHE A 64 6.09 -4.10 -9.61
N VAL A 65 5.97 -2.85 -10.07
CA VAL A 65 7.11 -2.00 -10.46
C VAL A 65 8.03 -1.72 -9.28
N GLY A 66 7.48 -1.41 -8.10
CA GLY A 66 8.25 -1.19 -6.87
C GLY A 66 9.04 -2.42 -6.45
N ARG A 67 8.41 -3.60 -6.48
CA ARG A 67 9.05 -4.89 -6.17
C ARG A 67 10.13 -5.26 -7.18
N LEU A 68 9.87 -5.05 -8.47
CA LEU A 68 10.89 -5.26 -9.50
C LEU A 68 12.09 -4.32 -9.30
N SER A 69 11.83 -3.07 -8.92
CA SER A 69 12.89 -2.10 -8.58
C SER A 69 13.71 -2.57 -7.37
N ALA A 70 13.05 -3.06 -6.32
CA ALA A 70 13.73 -3.58 -5.12
C ALA A 70 14.60 -4.82 -5.40
N LEU A 71 14.26 -5.62 -6.42
CA LEU A 71 15.02 -6.81 -6.82
C LEU A 71 16.20 -6.49 -7.75
N THR A 72 16.15 -5.36 -8.45
CA THR A 72 17.14 -4.99 -9.48
C THR A 72 18.14 -3.94 -8.99
N LEU A 73 17.73 -3.09 -8.06
CA LEU A 73 18.58 -2.06 -7.48
C LEU A 73 19.46 -2.63 -6.35
N PRO A 74 20.58 -1.96 -6.02
CA PRO A 74 21.44 -2.37 -4.91
C PRO A 74 20.65 -2.52 -3.62
N PHE A 75 20.91 -3.62 -2.91
CA PHE A 75 20.31 -3.87 -1.61
C PHE A 75 20.68 -2.75 -0.63
N ARG A 76 19.68 -2.24 0.08
CA ARG A 76 19.86 -1.20 1.08
C ARG A 76 19.35 -1.69 2.43
N ASP A 77 20.23 -1.72 3.41
CA ASP A 77 19.85 -2.00 4.79
C ASP A 77 18.90 -0.92 5.32
N ARG A 78 17.98 -1.35 6.19
CA ARG A 78 17.04 -0.42 6.85
C ARG A 78 17.80 0.33 7.95
N PRO A 79 17.43 1.58 8.27
CA PRO A 79 18.06 2.33 9.35
C PRO A 79 18.15 1.54 10.68
N LEU A 80 17.16 0.71 10.98
CA LEU A 80 17.11 -0.16 12.16
C LEU A 80 18.25 -1.20 12.22
N HIS A 81 18.76 -1.63 11.06
CA HIS A 81 19.78 -2.68 10.93
C HIS A 81 21.16 -2.12 10.55
N ASP A 82 21.27 -0.80 10.38
CA ASP A 82 22.53 -0.14 10.06
C ASP A 82 23.31 0.15 11.34
N ALA A 83 24.40 -0.60 11.56
CA ALA A 83 25.24 -0.47 12.76
C ALA A 83 25.92 0.91 12.89
N ALA A 84 26.01 1.69 11.81
CA ALA A 84 26.54 3.04 11.84
C ALA A 84 25.50 4.09 12.31
N LEU A 85 24.22 3.71 12.36
CA LEU A 85 23.13 4.58 12.80
C LEU A 85 22.64 4.16 14.19
N GLU A 86 22.74 5.07 15.16
CA GLU A 86 22.12 4.88 16.47
C GLU A 86 20.60 5.12 16.36
N VAL A 87 19.86 4.07 16.02
CA VAL A 87 18.39 4.07 15.96
C VAL A 87 17.83 3.35 17.17
N ILE A 88 16.99 4.05 17.94
CA ILE A 88 16.33 3.46 19.10
C ILE A 88 15.15 2.59 18.64
N VAL A 89 15.07 1.34 19.06
CA VAL A 89 13.92 0.47 18.79
C VAL A 89 12.72 0.97 19.60
N PRO A 90 11.60 1.41 18.99
CA PRO A 90 10.44 1.88 19.74
C PRO A 90 9.85 0.77 20.62
N THR A 91 9.28 1.15 21.77
CA THR A 91 8.64 0.22 22.70
C THR A 91 7.53 -0.59 22.01
N GLY A 92 7.67 -1.92 21.94
CA GLY A 92 6.73 -2.82 21.26
C GLY A 92 7.08 -3.15 19.81
N ALA A 93 8.15 -2.57 19.26
CA ALA A 93 8.76 -3.03 18.01
C ALA A 93 9.77 -4.16 18.28
N ARG A 94 10.02 -5.01 17.27
CA ARG A 94 11.06 -6.04 17.32
C ARG A 94 12.28 -5.58 16.52
N ALA A 95 13.48 -5.74 17.06
CA ALA A 95 14.72 -5.37 16.38
C ALA A 95 14.87 -6.12 15.05
N GLU A 96 14.43 -7.38 14.98
CA GLU A 96 14.52 -8.25 13.79
C GLU A 96 13.50 -7.93 12.68
N THR A 97 12.64 -6.93 12.88
CA THR A 97 11.57 -6.62 11.93
C THR A 97 12.16 -6.33 10.54
N LEU A 98 11.74 -7.10 9.54
CA LEU A 98 12.16 -6.99 8.13
C LEU A 98 13.68 -7.15 7.92
N MET A 99 14.37 -7.88 8.80
CA MET A 99 15.77 -8.26 8.60
C MET A 99 15.93 -9.08 7.30
N GLY A 100 16.95 -8.77 6.50
CA GLY A 100 17.18 -9.40 5.19
C GLY A 100 16.29 -8.89 4.04
N TRP A 101 15.41 -7.90 4.29
CA TRP A 101 14.59 -7.27 3.26
C TRP A 101 15.05 -5.85 2.97
N SER A 102 15.31 -5.55 1.69
CA SER A 102 15.75 -4.23 1.25
C SER A 102 14.79 -3.13 1.73
N SER A 103 15.37 -1.99 2.13
CA SER A 103 14.64 -0.79 2.50
C SER A 103 14.15 -0.01 1.28
N PHE A 104 14.75 -0.20 0.10
CA PHE A 104 14.53 0.65 -1.06
C PHE A 104 13.90 -0.09 -2.25
N PRO A 105 12.88 0.50 -2.91
CA PRO A 105 12.00 1.57 -2.43
C PRO A 105 10.99 1.08 -1.38
N SER A 106 10.28 1.99 -0.71
CA SER A 106 9.23 1.60 0.23
C SER A 106 7.95 1.12 -0.48
N ASP A 107 7.62 -0.17 -0.38
CA ASP A 107 6.38 -0.75 -0.92
C ASP A 107 5.11 -0.05 -0.40
N HIS A 108 5.13 0.36 0.88
CA HIS A 108 4.03 1.12 1.47
C HIS A 108 3.87 2.48 0.79
N ALA A 109 4.97 3.22 0.57
CA ALA A 109 4.90 4.49 -0.12
C ALA A 109 4.42 4.30 -1.58
N VAL A 110 4.91 3.29 -2.28
CA VAL A 110 4.46 2.96 -3.65
C VAL A 110 2.95 2.75 -3.70
N LEU A 111 2.41 1.86 -2.85
CA LEU A 111 0.98 1.50 -2.89
C LEU A 111 0.08 2.68 -2.51
N PHE A 112 0.32 3.28 -1.34
CA PHE A 112 -0.61 4.25 -0.78
C PHE A 112 -0.60 5.57 -1.56
N PHE A 113 0.54 5.99 -2.12
CA PHE A 113 0.57 7.15 -3.00
C PHE A 113 -0.01 6.85 -4.39
N ALA A 114 0.10 5.62 -4.91
CA ALA A 114 -0.61 5.22 -6.13
C ALA A 114 -2.13 5.27 -5.93
N LEU A 115 -2.63 4.70 -4.83
CA LEU A 115 -4.05 4.76 -4.47
C LEU A 115 -4.55 6.19 -4.28
N ALA A 116 -3.80 7.02 -3.53
CA ALA A 116 -4.14 8.43 -3.34
C ALA A 116 -4.18 9.21 -4.67
N THR A 117 -3.22 8.97 -5.57
CA THR A 117 -3.19 9.58 -6.90
C THR A 117 -4.39 9.14 -7.74
N GLY A 118 -4.67 7.84 -7.78
CA GLY A 118 -5.81 7.31 -8.53
C GLY A 118 -7.14 7.86 -8.03
N ILE A 119 -7.33 7.92 -6.71
CA ILE A 119 -8.51 8.53 -6.11
C ILE A 119 -8.55 10.03 -6.38
N PHE A 120 -7.43 10.76 -6.35
CA PHE A 120 -7.38 12.18 -6.69
C PHE A 120 -7.86 12.47 -8.12
N LEU A 121 -7.54 11.58 -9.08
CA LEU A 121 -8.02 11.66 -10.45
C LEU A 121 -9.52 11.35 -10.61
N VAL A 122 -10.13 10.68 -9.63
CA VAL A 122 -11.58 10.42 -9.56
C VAL A 122 -12.31 11.51 -8.79
N ASN A 123 -11.84 11.83 -7.58
CA ASN A 123 -12.36 12.80 -6.65
C ASN A 123 -11.20 13.51 -5.91
N ARG A 124 -11.00 14.78 -6.22
CA ARG A 124 -9.86 15.56 -5.70
C ARG A 124 -9.85 15.71 -4.18
N VAL A 125 -11.02 15.87 -3.56
CA VAL A 125 -11.11 16.08 -2.10
C VAL A 125 -10.64 14.83 -1.38
N PHE A 126 -11.20 13.68 -1.72
CA PHE A 126 -10.78 12.41 -1.11
C PHE A 126 -9.34 12.06 -1.47
N GLY A 127 -8.88 12.38 -2.69
CA GLY A 127 -7.49 12.19 -3.07
C GLY A 127 -6.50 12.97 -2.19
N VAL A 128 -6.76 14.24 -1.91
CA VAL A 128 -5.94 15.06 -1.01
C VAL A 128 -5.94 14.49 0.41
N LEU A 129 -7.11 14.08 0.93
CA LEU A 129 -7.20 13.44 2.24
C LEU A 129 -6.37 12.14 2.31
N LEU A 130 -6.38 11.36 1.24
CA LEU A 130 -5.58 10.14 1.15
C LEU A 130 -4.08 10.41 1.01
N PHE A 131 -3.66 11.50 0.36
CA PHE A 131 -2.25 11.92 0.39
C PHE A 131 -1.80 12.31 1.79
N ILE A 132 -2.63 13.06 2.53
CA ILE A 132 -2.34 13.42 3.93
C ILE A 132 -2.24 12.15 4.79
N HIS A 133 -3.17 11.21 4.61
CA HIS A 133 -3.15 9.92 5.28
C HIS A 133 -1.87 9.12 4.94
N ALA A 134 -1.48 9.04 3.66
CA ALA A 134 -0.26 8.39 3.21
C ALA A 134 1.01 9.06 3.77
N ALA A 135 1.04 10.37 3.94
CA ALA A 135 2.16 11.06 4.56
C ALA A 135 2.22 10.81 6.07
N LEU A 136 1.12 11.04 6.79
CA LEU A 136 1.11 11.09 8.26
C LEU A 136 0.96 9.72 8.91
N ILE A 137 0.05 8.89 8.40
CA ILE A 137 -0.32 7.60 9.01
C ILE A 137 0.50 6.46 8.40
N ILE A 138 0.84 6.58 7.12
CA ILE A 138 1.72 5.62 6.47
C ILE A 138 3.16 6.05 6.69
N SER A 139 3.64 7.12 6.07
CA SER A 139 5.08 7.36 5.94
C SER A 139 5.81 7.66 7.25
N ILE A 140 5.31 8.59 8.07
CA ILE A 140 5.98 9.03 9.31
C ILE A 140 6.27 7.85 10.27
N PRO A 141 5.30 6.96 10.60
CA PRO A 141 5.57 5.80 11.45
C PRO A 141 6.71 4.90 10.99
N ARG A 142 6.97 4.81 9.67
CA ARG A 142 8.04 3.97 9.13
C ARG A 142 9.41 4.62 9.31
N ILE A 143 9.49 5.95 9.12
CA ILE A 143 10.71 6.71 9.39
C ILE A 143 11.03 6.66 10.89
N TYR A 144 10.02 6.92 11.74
CA TYR A 144 10.16 6.90 13.18
C TYR A 144 10.63 5.54 13.72
N SER A 145 10.11 4.46 13.16
CA SER A 145 10.50 3.09 13.53
C SER A 145 11.82 2.62 12.92
N GLY A 146 12.53 3.49 12.18
CA GLY A 146 13.77 3.12 11.50
C GLY A 146 13.61 2.10 10.38
N LEU A 147 12.39 1.90 9.86
CA LEU A 147 12.16 0.91 8.80
C LEU A 147 12.56 1.42 7.43
N HIS A 148 12.57 2.73 7.22
CA HIS A 148 12.89 3.35 5.94
C HIS A 148 13.56 4.71 6.16
N PHE A 149 14.50 5.05 5.27
CA PHE A 149 14.97 6.42 5.14
C PHE A 149 13.88 7.30 4.51
N PRO A 150 13.86 8.63 4.79
CA PRO A 150 12.95 9.55 4.10
C PRO A 150 13.05 9.46 2.57
N GLY A 151 14.25 9.21 2.03
CA GLY A 151 14.48 9.02 0.59
C GLY A 151 13.81 7.75 0.03
N ASP A 152 13.73 6.67 0.81
CA ASP A 152 13.08 5.42 0.38
C ASP A 152 11.57 5.64 0.20
N ILE A 153 10.98 6.47 1.07
CA ILE A 153 9.58 6.87 1.02
C ILE A 153 9.34 7.82 -0.14
N LEU A 154 10.19 8.84 -0.31
CA LEU A 154 10.04 9.80 -1.40
C LEU A 154 10.10 9.10 -2.75
N PHE A 155 11.08 8.21 -2.96
CA PHE A 155 11.20 7.49 -4.22
C PHE A 155 10.04 6.50 -4.43
N GLY A 156 9.60 5.81 -3.38
CA GLY A 156 8.40 4.97 -3.45
C GLY A 156 7.15 5.77 -3.84
N ALA A 157 6.95 6.95 -3.25
CA ALA A 157 5.86 7.86 -3.61
C ALA A 157 5.95 8.31 -5.07
N LEU A 158 7.15 8.65 -5.56
CA LEU A 158 7.39 9.03 -6.95
C LEU A 158 7.04 7.89 -7.93
N ILE A 159 7.40 6.64 -7.61
CA ILE A 159 6.99 5.47 -8.40
C ILE A 159 5.47 5.35 -8.41
N GLY A 160 4.83 5.39 -7.23
CA GLY A 160 3.38 5.22 -7.12
C GLY A 160 2.60 6.29 -7.89
N ILE A 161 3.00 7.55 -7.75
CA ILE A 161 2.42 8.69 -8.48
C ILE A 161 2.70 8.56 -9.99
N GLY A 162 3.96 8.34 -10.36
CA GLY A 162 4.42 8.31 -11.74
C GLY A 162 3.74 7.20 -12.55
N VAL A 163 3.75 5.96 -12.03
CA VAL A 163 3.06 4.83 -12.67
C VAL A 163 1.59 5.16 -12.86
N THR A 164 0.92 5.66 -11.81
CA THR A 164 -0.50 6.01 -11.88
C THR A 164 -0.78 7.04 -12.95
N LEU A 165 -0.04 8.15 -13.00
CA LEU A 165 -0.23 9.22 -13.99
C LEU A 165 -0.04 8.71 -15.43
N VAL A 166 0.89 7.79 -15.66
CA VAL A 166 1.19 7.26 -17.00
C VAL A 166 0.09 6.35 -17.51
N ILE A 167 -0.40 5.41 -16.70
CA ILE A 167 -1.26 4.31 -17.20
C ILE A 167 -2.75 4.45 -16.86
N PHE A 168 -3.12 5.30 -15.89
CA PHE A 168 -4.49 5.36 -15.34
C PHE A 168 -5.56 5.60 -16.41
N PHE A 169 -5.40 6.64 -17.24
CA PHE A 169 -6.40 6.97 -18.27
C PHE A 169 -6.47 5.90 -19.37
N GLY A 170 -5.34 5.27 -19.69
CA GLY A 170 -5.29 4.15 -20.64
C GLY A 170 -6.12 2.96 -20.16
N ILE A 171 -5.92 2.56 -18.90
CA ILE A 171 -6.67 1.46 -18.27
C ILE A 171 -8.14 1.81 -18.12
N ALA A 172 -8.47 3.00 -17.60
CA ALA A 172 -9.86 3.42 -17.44
C ALA A 172 -10.62 3.40 -18.78
N ARG A 173 -10.01 3.92 -19.85
CA ARG A 173 -10.58 3.90 -21.20
C ARG A 173 -10.74 2.48 -21.74
N TRP A 174 -9.76 1.60 -21.49
CA TRP A 174 -9.84 0.20 -21.91
C TRP A 174 -11.00 -0.52 -21.21
N LEU A 175 -11.17 -0.33 -19.90
CA LEU A 175 -12.26 -0.90 -19.12
C LEU A 175 -13.64 -0.42 -19.60
N SER A 176 -13.77 0.88 -19.91
CA SER A 176 -15.00 1.44 -20.48
C SER A 176 -15.32 0.87 -21.86
N ARG A 177 -14.31 0.77 -22.75
CA ARG A 177 -14.48 0.26 -24.12
C ARG A 177 -14.96 -1.19 -24.17
N HIS A 178 -14.53 -2.01 -23.22
CA HIS A 178 -14.93 -3.42 -23.12
C HIS A 178 -16.13 -3.63 -22.18
N SER A 179 -16.77 -2.55 -21.72
CA SER A 179 -17.95 -2.58 -20.85
C SER A 179 -17.78 -3.49 -19.62
N ILE A 180 -16.57 -3.51 -19.04
CA ILE A 180 -16.20 -4.45 -17.97
C ILE A 180 -17.09 -4.31 -16.75
N VAL A 181 -17.46 -3.08 -16.36
CA VAL A 181 -18.36 -2.84 -15.22
C VAL A 181 -19.77 -3.34 -15.51
N SER A 182 -20.27 -3.17 -16.73
CA SER A 182 -21.58 -3.68 -17.14
C SER A 182 -21.61 -5.21 -17.09
N LEU A 183 -20.58 -5.86 -17.63
CA LEU A 183 -20.42 -7.31 -17.55
C LEU A 183 -20.30 -7.80 -16.10
N ALA A 184 -19.49 -7.14 -15.29
CA ALA A 184 -19.32 -7.48 -13.87
C ALA A 184 -20.63 -7.31 -13.10
N SER A 185 -21.42 -6.29 -13.41
CA SER A 185 -22.71 -6.02 -12.77
C SER A 185 -23.77 -7.06 -13.17
N ARG A 186 -23.72 -7.61 -14.39
CA ARG A 186 -24.55 -8.76 -14.81
C ARG A 186 -24.30 -10.00 -13.97
N TYR A 187 -23.04 -10.23 -13.59
CA TYR A 187 -22.61 -11.35 -12.74
C TYR A 187 -22.25 -10.87 -11.32
N GLY A 188 -23.09 -10.01 -10.74
CA GLY A 188 -22.87 -9.39 -9.42
C GLY A 188 -22.50 -10.39 -8.31
N TYR A 189 -23.15 -11.55 -8.30
CA TYR A 189 -22.92 -12.60 -7.30
C TYR A 189 -21.50 -13.19 -7.33
N ILE A 190 -20.75 -13.02 -8.42
CA ILE A 190 -19.32 -13.40 -8.50
C ILE A 190 -18.43 -12.16 -8.39
N SER A 191 -18.79 -11.07 -9.08
CA SER A 191 -17.93 -9.89 -9.18
C SER A 191 -17.77 -9.16 -7.84
N TYR A 192 -18.81 -9.02 -7.02
CA TYR A 192 -18.71 -8.34 -5.73
C TYR A 192 -17.87 -9.11 -4.71
N PRO A 193 -18.01 -10.44 -4.54
CA PRO A 193 -17.08 -11.22 -3.72
C PRO A 193 -15.62 -11.12 -4.18
N LEU A 194 -15.36 -11.17 -5.49
CA LEU A 194 -14.00 -10.99 -6.02
C LEU A 194 -13.47 -9.58 -5.75
N LEU A 195 -14.30 -8.55 -5.93
CA LEU A 195 -13.92 -7.17 -5.66
C LEU A 195 -13.65 -6.94 -4.17
N PHE A 196 -14.46 -7.53 -3.28
CA PHE A 196 -14.20 -7.54 -1.85
C PHE A 196 -12.85 -8.20 -1.56
N PHE A 197 -12.58 -9.38 -2.14
CA PHE A 197 -11.31 -10.07 -1.94
C PHE A 197 -10.12 -9.22 -2.41
N ILE A 198 -10.18 -8.63 -3.60
CA ILE A 198 -9.11 -7.76 -4.15
C ILE A 198 -8.90 -6.54 -3.26
N THR A 199 -9.97 -5.85 -2.85
CA THR A 199 -9.87 -4.66 -1.99
C THR A 199 -9.37 -5.01 -0.59
N PHE A 200 -9.79 -6.15 -0.03
CA PHE A 200 -9.27 -6.67 1.24
C PHE A 200 -7.77 -6.95 1.15
N GLN A 201 -7.32 -7.67 0.12
CA GLN A 201 -5.90 -7.94 -0.10
C GLN A 201 -5.09 -6.65 -0.31
N THR A 202 -5.66 -5.68 -1.02
CA THR A 202 -5.02 -4.37 -1.19
C THR A 202 -4.90 -3.63 0.15
N ALA A 203 -5.94 -3.66 0.99
CA ALA A 203 -5.93 -3.04 2.32
C ALA A 203 -4.94 -3.70 3.29
N SER A 204 -4.79 -5.02 3.21
CA SER A 204 -3.84 -5.80 4.01
C SER A 204 -2.47 -5.90 3.37
N MET A 205 -2.23 -5.20 2.25
CA MET A 205 -0.99 -5.29 1.47
C MET A 205 -0.57 -6.72 1.12
N PHE A 206 -1.54 -7.62 0.90
CA PHE A 206 -1.30 -9.03 0.60
C PHE A 206 -0.60 -9.80 1.73
N ASP A 207 -0.63 -9.32 2.97
CA ASP A 207 -0.03 -10.02 4.13
C ASP A 207 -0.63 -11.43 4.25
N SER A 208 -1.97 -11.55 4.28
CA SER A 208 -2.65 -12.85 4.42
C SER A 208 -2.34 -13.83 3.28
N SER A 209 -2.19 -13.33 2.05
CA SER A 209 -1.78 -14.16 0.92
C SER A 209 -0.34 -14.63 1.03
N ARG A 210 0.57 -13.78 1.52
CA ARG A 210 1.98 -14.15 1.74
C ARG A 210 2.12 -15.20 2.84
N ASP A 211 1.39 -15.04 3.94
CA ASP A 211 1.40 -16.00 5.05
C ASP A 211 0.92 -17.38 4.59
N LEU A 212 -0.15 -17.43 3.79
CA LEU A 212 -0.65 -18.68 3.22
C LEU A 212 0.38 -19.35 2.31
N VAL A 213 1.04 -18.59 1.44
CA VAL A 213 2.08 -19.14 0.55
C VAL A 213 3.27 -19.67 1.36
N GLN A 214 3.71 -18.95 2.38
CA GLN A 214 4.80 -19.39 3.26
C GLN A 214 4.42 -20.65 4.04
N PHE A 215 3.19 -20.74 4.52
CA PHE A 215 2.68 -21.94 5.19
C PHE A 215 2.68 -23.16 4.28
N VAL A 216 2.14 -23.02 3.06
CA VAL A 216 2.11 -24.11 2.06
C VAL A 216 3.52 -24.53 1.67
N TYR A 217 4.41 -23.57 1.42
CA TYR A 217 5.81 -23.85 1.11
C TYR A 217 6.54 -24.55 2.26
N GLY A 218 6.28 -24.13 3.50
CA GLY A 218 6.82 -24.77 4.71
C GLY A 218 6.38 -26.23 4.83
N ILE A 219 5.11 -26.53 4.58
CA ILE A 219 4.59 -27.90 4.55
C ILE A 219 5.27 -28.72 3.45
N ALA A 220 5.34 -28.18 2.22
CA ALA A 220 5.97 -28.88 1.10
C ALA A 220 7.44 -29.21 1.39
N ARG A 221 8.17 -28.29 2.05
CA ARG A 221 9.55 -28.52 2.46
C ARG A 221 9.66 -29.57 3.57
N ALA A 222 8.76 -29.57 4.55
CA ALA A 222 8.74 -30.56 5.62
C ALA A 222 8.41 -31.98 5.14
N ILE A 223 7.64 -32.12 4.05
CA ILE A 223 7.33 -33.43 3.44
C ILE A 223 8.50 -33.95 2.59
N THR A 224 9.38 -33.07 2.10
CA THR A 224 10.49 -33.42 1.19
C THR A 224 11.83 -33.62 1.91
N THR A 225 11.88 -33.44 3.23
CA THR A 225 13.03 -33.70 4.13
C THR A 225 12.76 -34.90 5.02
#